data_AF-A0A142L145-F1
#
_entry.id   AF-A0A142L145-F1
#
_cell.length_a   1.000
_cell.length_b   1.000
_cell.length_c   1.000
_cell.angle_alpha   90.00
_cell.angle_beta   90.00
_cell.angle_gamma   90.00
#
_symmetry.space_group_name_H-M   'P 1'
#
loop_
_entity.id
_entity.type
_entity.pdbx_description
1 polymer ?
#
loop_
_entity_poly.entity_id
_entity_poly.type
_entity_poly.pdbx_seq_one_letter_code
_entity_poly.pdbx_strand_id
1 'polypeptide(L)'
;MKFTEEKLEKAFTELLGQEGFPHHLGITITRKPDEVLIEEDLQTFLLTQYAGQGITVNEIKSIILQLKSLSASDLYESNKTFLKMLSDGFILKREDTPINVLFLR
;
A
#
# COMPACT_ATOMS: atom_id res chain seq x y z
N MET A 1 -9.78 -9.80 37.63
CA MET A 1 -10.25 -9.11 36.41
C MET A 1 -9.69 -9.88 35.22
N LYS A 2 -10.50 -10.52 34.38
CA LYS A 2 -9.98 -11.27 33.21
C LYS A 2 -9.54 -10.30 32.13
N PHE A 3 -8.30 -10.45 31.68
CA PHE A 3 -7.79 -9.84 30.45
C PHE A 3 -8.36 -10.64 29.28
N THR A 4 -9.20 -10.02 28.47
CA THR A 4 -9.83 -10.62 27.29
C THR A 4 -9.13 -10.10 26.03
N GLU A 5 -9.25 -10.82 24.92
CA GLU A 5 -8.70 -10.40 23.63
C GLU A 5 -9.21 -9.01 23.22
N GLU A 6 -10.50 -8.73 23.41
CA GLU A 6 -11.10 -7.40 23.21
C GLU A 6 -10.38 -6.28 23.99
N LYS A 7 -10.03 -6.52 25.26
CA LYS A 7 -9.34 -5.52 26.09
C LYS A 7 -7.89 -5.34 25.65
N LEU A 8 -7.25 -6.43 25.20
CA LEU A 8 -5.90 -6.40 24.67
C LEU A 8 -5.86 -5.62 23.36
N GLU A 9 -6.77 -5.92 22.43
CA GLU A 9 -6.94 -5.23 21.16
C GLU A 9 -7.13 -3.72 21.39
N LYS A 10 -8.09 -3.34 22.24
CA LYS A 10 -8.35 -1.93 22.57
C LYS A 10 -7.12 -1.21 23.10
N ALA A 11 -6.35 -1.85 23.99
CA ALA A 11 -5.13 -1.25 24.54
C ALA A 11 -4.09 -1.00 23.44
N PHE A 12 -3.88 -1.96 22.52
CA PHE A 12 -2.98 -1.77 21.39
C PHE A 12 -3.47 -0.71 20.40
N THR A 13 -4.76 -0.68 20.10
CA THR A 13 -5.38 0.35 19.25
C THR A 13 -5.13 1.76 19.79
N GLU A 14 -5.29 1.95 21.11
CA GLU A 14 -5.05 3.22 21.78
C GLU A 14 -3.58 3.63 21.73
N LEU A 15 -2.65 2.70 21.95
CA LEU A 15 -1.20 2.95 21.86
C LEU A 15 -0.76 3.31 20.43
N LEU A 16 -1.25 2.59 19.42
CA LEU A 16 -0.96 2.89 18.02
C LEU A 16 -1.50 4.26 17.59
N GLY A 17 -2.70 4.63 18.08
CA GLY A 17 -3.26 5.95 17.83
C GLY A 17 -2.39 7.10 18.37
N GLN A 18 -1.69 6.89 19.49
CA GLN A 18 -0.75 7.88 20.05
C GLN A 18 0.50 8.05 19.18
N GLU A 19 0.93 6.97 18.51
CA GLU A 19 2.05 6.99 17.55
C GLU A 19 1.64 7.46 16.14
N GLY A 20 0.40 7.94 15.97
CA GLY A 20 -0.11 8.48 14.70
C GLY A 20 -0.67 7.42 13.75
N PHE A 21 -0.97 6.21 14.24
CA PHE A 21 -1.62 5.15 13.48
C PHE A 21 -3.10 5.01 13.89
N PRO A 22 -4.01 5.79 13.28
CA PRO A 22 -5.42 5.76 13.62
C PRO A 22 -6.05 4.41 13.26
N HIS A 23 -7.03 4.01 14.07
CA HIS A 23 -7.80 2.81 13.82
C HIS A 23 -8.96 3.07 12.86
N HIS A 24 -9.11 2.19 11.88
CA HIS A 24 -10.21 2.18 10.93
C HIS A 24 -10.90 0.82 10.96
N LEU A 25 -12.22 0.83 10.97
CA LEU A 25 -13.01 -0.41 10.93
C LEU A 25 -12.94 -1.02 9.53
N GLY A 26 -12.56 -2.29 9.42
CA GLY A 26 -12.46 -2.96 8.12
C GLY A 26 -13.78 -2.94 7.32
N ILE A 27 -14.93 -2.93 7.99
CA ILE A 27 -16.26 -2.84 7.35
C ILE A 27 -16.53 -1.50 6.67
N THR A 28 -15.77 -0.45 7.00
CA THR A 28 -15.90 0.87 6.35
C THR A 28 -14.97 1.00 5.14
N ILE A 29 -14.10 0.01 4.90
CA ILE A 29 -13.16 0.01 3.78
C ILE A 29 -13.84 -0.66 2.60
N THR A 30 -14.07 0.10 1.54
CA THR A 30 -14.64 -0.43 0.29
C THR A 30 -13.56 -1.18 -0.47
N ARG A 31 -13.69 -2.50 -0.57
CA ARG A 31 -12.82 -3.35 -1.39
C ARG A 31 -13.58 -4.58 -1.88
N LYS A 32 -13.13 -5.18 -2.99
CA LYS A 32 -13.69 -6.45 -3.43
C LYS A 32 -13.17 -7.60 -2.55
N PRO A 33 -13.95 -8.65 -2.29
CA PRO A 33 -13.52 -9.78 -1.44
C PRO A 33 -12.29 -10.52 -1.94
N ASP A 34 -12.09 -10.55 -3.26
CA ASP A 34 -10.98 -11.17 -3.97
C ASP A 34 -9.74 -10.28 -4.10
N GLU A 35 -9.84 -9.00 -3.72
CA GLU A 35 -8.74 -8.04 -3.80
C GLU A 35 -7.98 -7.94 -2.47
N VAL A 36 -6.67 -8.12 -2.56
CA VAL A 36 -5.74 -7.94 -1.43
C VAL A 36 -5.40 -6.45 -1.24
N LEU A 37 -5.34 -5.69 -2.34
CA LEU A 37 -4.99 -4.27 -2.29
C LEU A 37 -6.20 -3.40 -1.98
N ILE A 38 -5.99 -2.36 -1.16
CA ILE A 38 -6.94 -1.26 -0.98
C ILE A 38 -6.57 -0.19 -2.01
N GLU A 39 -7.02 -0.37 -3.25
CA GLU A 39 -6.54 0.41 -4.39
C GLU A 39 -6.74 1.92 -4.25
N GLU A 40 -7.91 2.35 -3.75
CA GLU A 40 -8.23 3.77 -3.59
C GLU A 40 -7.28 4.45 -2.58
N ASP A 41 -6.96 3.74 -1.50
CA ASP A 41 -6.03 4.20 -0.47
C ASP A 41 -4.60 4.29 -1.02
N LEU A 42 -4.15 3.24 -1.71
CA LEU A 42 -2.83 3.22 -2.35
C LEU A 42 -2.69 4.31 -3.42
N GLN A 43 -3.72 4.54 -4.23
CA GLN A 43 -3.73 5.61 -5.22
C GLN A 43 -3.63 6.99 -4.55
N THR A 44 -4.39 7.21 -3.47
CA THR A 44 -4.39 8.47 -2.71
C THR A 44 -3.02 8.71 -2.07
N PHE A 45 -2.43 7.67 -1.48
CA PHE A 45 -1.09 7.72 -0.91
C PHE A 45 -0.05 8.10 -1.98
N LEU A 46 -0.01 7.39 -3.12
CA LEU A 46 0.97 7.65 -4.18
C LEU A 46 0.81 9.05 -4.78
N LEU A 47 -0.42 9.51 -5.00
CA LEU A 47 -0.68 10.88 -5.47
C LEU A 47 -0.14 11.91 -4.48
N THR A 48 -0.38 11.71 -3.18
CA THR A 48 0.03 12.66 -2.13
C THR A 48 1.54 12.66 -1.96
N GLN A 49 2.14 11.48 -1.82
CA GLN A 49 3.57 11.29 -1.53
C GLN A 49 4.46 11.78 -2.67
N TYR A 50 4.04 11.56 -3.92
CA TYR A 50 4.84 11.86 -5.12
C TYR A 50 4.32 13.06 -5.92
N ALA A 51 3.37 13.84 -5.37
CA ALA A 51 2.84 15.07 -5.98
C ALA A 51 3.97 16.04 -6.39
N GLY A 52 4.96 16.23 -5.52
CA GLY A 52 6.10 17.14 -5.78
C GLY A 52 7.00 16.69 -6.94
N GLN A 53 6.92 15.43 -7.33
CA GLN A 53 7.67 14.85 -8.46
C GLN A 53 6.77 14.71 -9.70
N GLY A 54 5.52 15.20 -9.62
CA GLY A 54 4.58 15.26 -10.72
C GLY A 54 4.10 13.89 -11.19
N ILE A 55 3.97 12.91 -10.30
CA ILE A 55 3.42 11.60 -10.67
C ILE A 55 1.99 11.75 -11.24
N THR A 56 1.68 10.99 -12.28
CA THR A 56 0.38 11.04 -12.94
C THR A 56 -0.52 9.88 -12.52
N VAL A 57 -1.84 10.03 -12.72
CA VAL A 57 -2.81 8.96 -12.46
C VAL A 57 -2.52 7.71 -13.30
N ASN A 58 -2.06 7.88 -14.54
CA ASN A 58 -1.74 6.75 -15.42
C ASN A 58 -0.51 5.98 -14.92
N GLU A 59 0.51 6.68 -14.46
CA GLU A 59 1.69 6.08 -13.83
C GLU A 59 1.31 5.27 -12.58
N ILE A 60 0.43 5.82 -11.74
CA ILE A 60 -0.08 5.12 -10.56
C ILE A 60 -0.87 3.88 -10.93
N LYS A 61 -1.73 3.94 -11.97
CA LYS A 61 -2.43 2.76 -12.47
C LYS A 61 -1.46 1.67 -12.95
N SER A 62 -0.37 2.05 -13.61
CA SER A 62 0.68 1.10 -14.02
C SER A 62 1.38 0.46 -12.83
N ILE A 63 1.66 1.23 -11.76
CA ILE A 63 2.20 0.69 -10.50
C ILE A 63 1.23 -0.33 -9.89
N ILE A 64 -0.05 0.04 -9.76
CA ILE A 64 -1.07 -0.85 -9.19
C ILE A 64 -1.20 -2.13 -10.04
N LEU A 65 -1.21 -2.00 -11.36
CA LEU A 65 -1.25 -3.15 -12.27
C LEU A 65 -0.04 -4.06 -12.10
N GLN A 66 1.16 -3.50 -11.95
CA GLN A 66 2.38 -4.26 -11.70
C GLN A 66 2.27 -5.08 -10.39
N LEU A 67 1.75 -4.48 -9.32
CA LEU A 67 1.54 -5.17 -8.05
C LEU A 67 0.49 -6.30 -8.19
N LYS A 68 -0.61 -6.03 -8.90
CA LYS A 68 -1.67 -7.02 -9.16
C LYS A 68 -1.24 -8.16 -10.10
N SER A 69 -0.21 -7.93 -10.91
CA SER A 69 0.29 -8.95 -11.85
C SER A 69 1.11 -10.05 -11.17
N LEU A 70 1.48 -9.86 -9.90
CA LEU A 70 2.14 -10.90 -9.11
C LEU A 70 1.23 -12.12 -8.96
N SER A 71 1.79 -13.30 -9.17
CA SER A 71 1.01 -14.54 -9.28
C SER A 71 0.38 -14.94 -7.96
N ALA A 72 -0.95 -15.04 -7.93
CA ALA A 72 -1.67 -15.60 -6.79
C ALA A 72 -1.42 -17.11 -6.59
N SER A 73 -0.94 -17.82 -7.62
CA SER A 73 -0.66 -19.26 -7.54
C SER A 73 0.74 -19.58 -7.03
N ASP A 74 1.69 -18.65 -7.16
CA ASP A 74 3.05 -18.76 -6.61
C ASP A 74 3.22 -17.80 -5.44
N LEU A 75 2.56 -18.12 -4.32
CA LEU A 75 2.49 -17.26 -3.14
C LEU A 75 3.88 -16.91 -2.58
N TYR A 76 4.83 -17.85 -2.61
CA TYR A 76 6.14 -17.62 -2.00
C TYR A 76 6.97 -16.65 -2.83
N GLU A 77 7.19 -16.93 -4.12
CA GLU A 77 8.01 -16.04 -4.95
C GLU A 77 7.33 -14.69 -5.20
N SER A 78 6.00 -14.66 -5.29
CA SER A 78 5.25 -13.39 -5.39
C SER A 78 5.39 -12.54 -4.13
N ASN A 79 5.22 -13.12 -2.94
CA ASN A 79 5.40 -12.38 -1.68
C ASN A 79 6.85 -11.93 -1.50
N LYS A 80 7.83 -12.78 -1.82
CA LYS A 80 9.25 -12.43 -1.77
C LYS A 80 9.59 -11.28 -2.74
N THR A 81 9.02 -11.30 -3.93
CA THR A 81 9.18 -10.22 -4.92
C THR A 81 8.57 -8.92 -4.40
N PHE A 82 7.33 -8.97 -3.90
CA PHE A 82 6.67 -7.81 -3.30
C PHE A 82 7.44 -7.25 -2.11
N LEU A 83 7.85 -8.10 -1.16
CA LEU A 83 8.62 -7.67 0.02
C LEU A 83 9.94 -7.03 -0.36
N LYS A 84 10.60 -7.52 -1.41
CA LYS A 84 11.80 -6.90 -1.95
C LYS A 84 11.51 -5.52 -2.55
N MET A 85 10.44 -5.39 -3.35
CA MET A 85 10.02 -4.08 -3.88
C MET A 85 9.68 -3.08 -2.77
N LEU A 86 9.02 -3.54 -1.70
CA LEU A 86 8.67 -2.71 -0.55
C LEU A 86 9.91 -2.30 0.26
N SER A 87 10.89 -3.19 0.40
CA SER A 87 12.09 -2.93 1.21
C SER A 87 13.12 -2.09 0.46
N ASP A 88 13.37 -2.43 -0.80
CA ASP A 88 14.40 -1.81 -1.64
C ASP A 88 13.88 -0.56 -2.36
N GLY A 89 12.56 -0.43 -2.49
CA GLY A 89 11.94 0.46 -3.46
C GLY A 89 12.04 -0.07 -4.89
N PHE A 90 11.46 0.65 -5.85
CA PHE A 90 11.56 0.30 -7.27
C PHE A 90 11.47 1.51 -8.18
N ILE A 91 11.94 1.33 -9.42
CA ILE A 91 11.97 2.38 -10.43
C ILE A 91 10.71 2.32 -11.29
N LEU A 92 9.98 3.43 -11.34
CA LEU A 92 8.99 3.71 -12.37
C LEU A 92 9.67 4.42 -13.54
N LYS A 93 9.60 3.81 -14.73
CA LYS A 93 10.01 4.45 -15.99
C LYS A 93 8.87 5.32 -16.50
N ARG A 94 9.19 6.57 -16.82
CA ARG A 94 8.23 7.59 -17.26
C ARG A 94 8.47 7.89 -18.74
N GLU A 95 7.40 7.90 -19.53
CA GLU A 95 7.49 8.07 -20.99
C GLU A 95 7.44 9.55 -21.42
N ASP A 96 6.76 10.42 -20.66
CA ASP A 96 6.40 11.78 -21.09
C ASP A 96 6.93 12.90 -20.18
N THR A 97 8.04 12.68 -19.47
CA THR A 97 8.65 13.69 -18.60
C THR A 97 10.14 13.90 -18.86
N PRO A 98 10.65 15.13 -18.67
CA PRO A 98 12.08 15.43 -18.80
C PRO A 98 12.93 14.61 -17.81
N ILE A 99 12.32 14.21 -16.70
CA ILE A 99 12.85 13.20 -15.78
C ILE A 99 12.20 11.87 -16.14
N ASN A 100 12.96 10.94 -16.71
CA ASN A 100 12.47 9.67 -17.22
C ASN A 100 12.36 8.56 -16.16
N VAL A 101 12.77 8.84 -14.92
CA VAL A 101 12.84 7.87 -13.82
C VAL A 101 12.29 8.50 -12.55
N LEU A 102 11.36 7.79 -11.92
CA LEU A 102 10.87 8.06 -10.57
C LEU A 102 11.25 6.88 -9.67
N PHE A 103 11.92 7.17 -8.55
CA PHE A 103 12.24 6.15 -7.56
C PHE A 103 11.16 6.14 -6.47
N LEU A 104 10.50 5.00 -6.32
CA LEU A 104 9.45 4.78 -5.33
C LEU A 104 10.05 4.06 -4.13
N ARG A 105 9.94 4.67 -2.95
CA ARG A 105 10.34 4.13 -1.65
C ARG A 105 9.14 3.91 -0.76
#